data_AF-A0A0C9VQP1-F1
#
_entry.id   AF-A0A0C9VQP1-F1
#
_cell.length_a   1.000
_cell.length_b   1.000
_cell.length_c   1.000
_cell.angle_alpha   90.00
_cell.angle_beta   90.00
_cell.angle_gamma   90.00
#
_symmetry.space_group_name_H-M   'P 1'
#
loop_
_entity.id
_entity.type
_entity.pdbx_description
1 polymer ?
#
loop_
_entity_poly.entity_id
_entity_poly.type
_entity_poly.pdbx_seq_one_letter_code
_entity_poly.pdbx_strand_id
1 'polypeptide(L)'
;AKLAGFTVFATASPHNFDYVKSAGADQVFDYHDSDVTNRIRSAAGNKLSKVYDAISENGSTESAVKCITARSGRVAVILVPKPDASTPTVKVIMTGSVAFQNPRVAKAVLGLLETALHRDIFITNRAKVLPKGLLGVNDGFELARNNKVSGEKLVYRISETPGV
;
A
#
# COMPACT_ATOMS: atom_id res chain seq x y z
N ALA A 1 -4.10 -8.76 1.24
CA ALA A 1 -3.16 -9.86 0.99
C ALA A 1 -3.24 -10.94 2.06
N LYS A 2 -3.03 -10.62 3.34
CA LYS A 2 -3.05 -11.60 4.44
C LYS A 2 -4.34 -12.45 4.51
N LEU A 3 -5.51 -11.81 4.44
CA LEU A 3 -6.81 -12.50 4.43
C LEU A 3 -7.02 -13.44 3.22
N ALA A 4 -6.24 -13.28 2.14
CA ALA A 4 -6.26 -14.18 1.00
C ALA A 4 -5.23 -15.32 1.10
N GLY A 5 -4.63 -15.52 2.29
CA GLY A 5 -3.72 -16.64 2.57
C GLY A 5 -2.27 -16.45 2.14
N PHE A 6 -1.86 -15.24 1.75
CA PHE A 6 -0.47 -14.96 1.38
C PHE A 6 0.42 -14.77 2.62
N THR A 7 1.68 -15.21 2.53
CA THR A 7 2.78 -14.66 3.33
C THR A 7 3.12 -13.27 2.80
N VAL A 8 3.12 -12.27 3.67
CA VAL A 8 3.26 -10.86 3.30
C VAL A 8 4.61 -10.31 3.76
N PHE A 9 5.43 -9.90 2.81
CA PHE A 9 6.60 -9.07 3.06
C PHE A 9 6.27 -7.61 2.72
N ALA A 10 6.69 -6.69 3.56
CA ALA A 10 6.48 -5.26 3.36
C ALA A 10 7.78 -4.47 3.58
N THR A 11 7.84 -3.27 3.02
CA THR A 11 8.89 -2.30 3.33
C THR A 11 8.27 -1.08 4.00
N ALA A 12 8.96 -0.52 5.00
CA ALA A 12 8.54 0.68 5.72
C ALA A 12 9.74 1.30 6.44
N SER A 13 9.61 2.49 7.02
CA SER A 13 10.60 3.00 7.96
C SER A 13 10.52 2.23 9.30
N PRO A 14 11.63 2.08 10.05
CA PRO A 14 11.66 1.25 11.28
C PRO A 14 10.59 1.61 12.31
N HIS A 15 10.30 2.90 12.50
CA HIS A 15 9.29 3.37 13.46
C HIS A 15 7.85 2.95 13.12
N ASN A 16 7.60 2.43 11.91
CA ASN A 16 6.31 1.89 11.49
C ASN A 16 6.24 0.36 11.47
N PHE A 17 7.31 -0.35 11.85
CA PHE A 17 7.36 -1.82 11.72
C PHE A 17 6.24 -2.53 12.49
N ASP A 18 6.03 -2.16 13.75
CA ASP A 18 5.01 -2.80 14.58
C ASP A 18 3.60 -2.56 14.04
N TYR A 19 3.36 -1.36 13.53
CA TYR A 19 2.10 -1.03 12.87
C TYR A 19 1.89 -1.87 11.60
N VAL A 20 2.89 -1.96 10.73
CA VAL A 20 2.79 -2.72 9.47
C VAL A 20 2.64 -4.22 9.75
N LYS A 21 3.29 -4.75 10.78
CA LYS A 21 3.05 -6.13 11.26
C LYS A 21 1.63 -6.31 11.79
N SER A 22 1.12 -5.39 12.60
CA SER A 22 -0.27 -5.44 13.08
C SER A 22 -1.30 -5.38 11.96
N ALA A 23 -0.96 -4.74 10.82
CA ALA A 23 -1.79 -4.69 9.62
C ALA A 23 -1.72 -5.98 8.77
N GLY A 24 -0.92 -6.97 9.18
CA GLY A 24 -0.86 -8.30 8.60
C GLY A 24 0.40 -8.63 7.80
N ALA A 25 1.45 -7.82 7.87
CA ALA A 25 2.76 -8.22 7.34
C ALA A 25 3.42 -9.29 8.23
N ASP A 26 3.97 -10.33 7.59
CA ASP A 26 4.72 -11.39 8.28
C ASP A 26 6.16 -10.96 8.56
N GLN A 27 6.78 -10.20 7.65
CA GLN A 27 8.07 -9.54 7.88
C GLN A 27 8.07 -8.15 7.26
N VAL A 28 8.78 -7.23 7.91
CA VAL A 28 8.92 -5.83 7.48
C VAL A 28 10.41 -5.50 7.38
N PHE A 29 10.81 -4.89 6.28
CA PHE A 29 12.18 -4.50 5.99
C PHE A 29 12.28 -2.98 5.89
N ASP A 30 13.44 -2.42 6.26
CA ASP A 30 13.68 -0.98 6.10
C ASP A 30 13.96 -0.69 4.63
N TYR A 31 13.18 0.20 4.01
CA TYR A 31 13.43 0.55 2.61
C TYR A 31 14.70 1.40 2.41
N HIS A 32 15.27 1.97 3.48
CA HIS A 32 16.54 2.70 3.41
C HIS A 32 17.76 1.77 3.39
N ASP A 33 17.58 0.48 3.71
CA ASP A 33 18.65 -0.51 3.65
C ASP A 33 19.01 -0.75 2.17
N SER A 34 20.26 -0.46 1.80
CA SER A 34 20.76 -0.67 0.43
C SER A 34 20.65 -2.12 -0.04
N ASP A 35 20.58 -3.09 0.88
CA ASP A 35 20.44 -4.51 0.60
C ASP A 35 19.00 -5.03 0.73
N VAL A 36 18.01 -4.15 0.96
CA VAL A 36 16.60 -4.53 1.22
C VAL A 36 16.04 -5.51 0.18
N THR A 37 16.39 -5.31 -1.10
CA THR A 37 15.93 -6.19 -2.19
C THR A 37 16.46 -7.61 -2.02
N ASN A 38 17.75 -7.79 -1.72
CA ASN A 38 18.34 -9.11 -1.55
C ASN A 38 17.82 -9.80 -0.29
N ARG A 39 17.57 -9.03 0.78
CA ARG A 39 16.96 -9.54 2.01
C ARG A 39 15.55 -10.07 1.76
N ILE A 40 14.71 -9.33 1.03
CA ILE A 40 13.37 -9.79 0.62
C ILE A 40 13.47 -11.04 -0.25
N ARG A 41 14.36 -11.05 -1.25
CA ARG A 41 14.56 -12.22 -2.13
C ARG A 41 14.97 -13.46 -1.35
N SER A 42 15.88 -13.31 -0.39
CA SER A 42 16.35 -14.39 0.48
C SER A 42 15.21 -14.93 1.35
N ALA A 43 14.43 -14.05 1.96
CA ALA A 43 13.27 -14.43 2.76
C ALA A 43 12.17 -15.14 1.93
N ALA A 44 12.01 -14.75 0.67
CA ALA A 44 10.98 -15.30 -0.20
C ALA A 44 11.39 -16.60 -0.93
N GLY A 45 12.68 -16.96 -0.92
CA GLY A 45 13.20 -18.07 -1.70
C GLY A 45 12.88 -17.91 -3.19
N ASN A 46 12.38 -18.95 -3.85
CA ASN A 46 12.03 -18.95 -5.28
C ASN A 46 10.52 -18.72 -5.56
N LYS A 47 9.77 -18.18 -4.60
CA LYS A 47 8.29 -18.16 -4.65
C LYS A 47 7.69 -16.77 -4.92
N LEU A 48 8.48 -15.69 -4.86
CA LEU A 48 7.94 -14.34 -5.00
C LEU A 48 7.61 -14.03 -6.46
N SER A 49 6.31 -14.05 -6.78
CA SER A 49 5.76 -13.82 -8.13
C SER A 49 4.83 -12.60 -8.21
N LYS A 50 4.50 -11.98 -7.07
CA LYS A 50 3.55 -10.86 -6.99
C LYS A 50 4.12 -9.79 -6.07
N VAL A 51 4.21 -8.56 -6.57
CA VAL A 51 4.59 -7.39 -5.78
C VAL A 51 3.56 -6.29 -6.02
N TYR A 52 3.21 -5.56 -4.97
CA TYR A 52 2.39 -4.36 -5.05
C TYR A 52 3.27 -3.17 -4.65
N ASP A 53 3.59 -2.33 -5.61
CA ASP A 53 4.33 -1.10 -5.41
C ASP A 53 3.36 0.05 -5.14
N ALA A 54 3.29 0.44 -3.86
CA ALA A 54 2.43 1.49 -3.35
C ALA A 54 3.09 2.88 -3.37
N ILE A 55 4.28 3.02 -3.96
CA ILE A 55 5.03 4.28 -4.06
C ILE A 55 5.17 4.71 -5.51
N SER A 56 5.66 3.82 -6.38
CA SER A 56 5.82 4.05 -7.83
C SER A 56 6.64 5.29 -8.22
N GLU A 57 7.50 5.74 -7.31
CA GLU A 57 8.43 6.85 -7.47
C GLU A 57 9.83 6.44 -6.98
N ASN A 58 10.85 7.25 -7.31
CA ASN A 58 12.21 7.12 -6.76
C ASN A 58 12.83 5.71 -6.87
N GLY A 59 12.60 5.01 -7.98
CA GLY A 59 13.19 3.68 -8.21
C GLY A 59 12.48 2.51 -7.51
N SER A 60 11.33 2.76 -6.87
CA SER A 60 10.56 1.73 -6.15
C SER A 60 10.03 0.64 -7.09
N THR A 61 9.58 0.99 -8.30
CA THR A 61 9.07 0.01 -9.27
C THR A 61 10.17 -0.92 -9.77
N GLU A 62 11.36 -0.40 -10.07
CA GLU A 62 12.53 -1.19 -10.48
C GLU A 62 12.96 -2.13 -9.36
N SER A 63 12.94 -1.65 -8.12
CA SER A 63 13.23 -2.47 -6.93
C SER A 63 12.18 -3.58 -6.75
N ALA A 64 10.90 -3.27 -6.97
CA ALA A 64 9.81 -4.25 -6.94
C ALA A 64 9.97 -5.33 -8.04
N VAL A 65 10.37 -4.95 -9.25
CA VAL A 65 10.69 -5.90 -10.33
C VAL A 65 11.86 -6.80 -9.93
N LYS A 66 12.93 -6.22 -9.37
CA LYS A 66 14.11 -6.97 -8.89
C LYS A 66 13.79 -7.91 -7.73
N CYS A 67 12.75 -7.65 -6.94
CA CYS A 67 12.34 -8.54 -5.86
C CYS A 67 11.76 -9.87 -6.37
N ILE A 68 11.26 -9.96 -7.60
CA ILE A 68 10.68 -11.21 -8.14
C ILE A 68 11.74 -12.32 -8.17
N THR A 69 11.45 -13.44 -7.50
CA THR A 69 12.31 -14.62 -7.44
C THR A 69 11.71 -15.84 -8.12
N ALA A 70 10.42 -15.83 -8.40
CA ALA A 70 9.77 -16.86 -9.22
C ALA A 70 10.17 -16.73 -10.69
N ARG A 71 9.97 -17.80 -11.47
CA ARG A 71 10.27 -17.85 -12.91
C ARG A 71 9.61 -16.72 -13.71
N SER A 72 8.43 -16.29 -13.29
CA SER A 72 7.74 -15.13 -13.84
C SER A 72 6.91 -14.46 -12.76
N GLY A 73 6.56 -13.18 -12.98
CA GLY A 73 5.85 -12.40 -11.98
C GLY A 73 5.07 -11.22 -12.52
N ARG A 74 4.34 -10.58 -11.60
CA ARG A 74 3.61 -9.35 -11.85
C ARG A 74 3.93 -8.33 -10.76
N VAL A 75 4.17 -7.10 -11.18
CA VAL A 75 4.28 -5.94 -10.31
C VAL A 75 3.09 -5.04 -10.59
N ALA A 76 2.24 -4.86 -9.59
CA ALA A 76 1.11 -3.94 -9.66
C ALA A 76 1.55 -2.58 -9.10
N VAL A 77 1.38 -1.50 -9.87
CA VAL A 77 1.85 -0.14 -9.52
C VAL A 77 0.68 0.83 -9.39
N ILE A 78 0.86 1.90 -8.60
CA ILE A 78 -0.12 3.00 -8.50
C ILE A 78 0.16 4.13 -9.51
N LEU A 79 1.40 4.23 -10.00
CA LEU A 79 1.80 5.13 -11.10
C LEU A 79 2.54 4.29 -12.15
N VAL A 80 2.19 4.45 -13.43
CA VAL A 80 2.89 3.72 -14.51
C VAL A 80 4.26 4.34 -14.72
N PRO A 81 5.35 3.56 -14.60
CA PRO A 81 6.69 4.07 -14.85
C PRO A 81 6.83 4.47 -16.32
N LYS A 82 7.63 5.50 -16.57
CA LYS A 82 8.03 5.93 -17.91
C LYS A 82 9.55 6.11 -17.92
N PRO A 83 10.33 5.26 -18.63
CA PRO A 83 9.89 4.16 -19.51
C PRO A 83 9.28 2.96 -18.75
N ASP A 84 8.68 2.02 -19.50
CA ASP A 84 8.14 0.77 -18.93
C ASP A 84 9.25 -0.04 -18.24
N ALA A 85 8.99 -0.49 -17.01
CA ALA A 85 9.92 -1.29 -16.20
C ALA A 85 9.70 -2.81 -16.36
N SER A 86 8.80 -3.23 -17.25
CA SER A 86 8.58 -4.66 -17.55
C SER A 86 9.82 -5.34 -18.14
N THR A 87 9.95 -6.63 -17.87
CA THR A 87 10.98 -7.51 -18.43
C THR A 87 10.32 -8.67 -19.18
N PRO A 88 11.07 -9.52 -19.92
CA PRO A 88 10.49 -10.69 -20.57
C PRO A 88 9.73 -11.64 -19.64
N THR A 89 10.05 -11.67 -18.35
CA THR A 89 9.44 -12.57 -17.35
C THR A 89 8.60 -11.85 -16.29
N VAL A 90 8.71 -10.53 -16.17
CA VAL A 90 8.00 -9.73 -15.17
C VAL A 90 7.17 -8.65 -15.86
N LYS A 91 5.85 -8.70 -15.67
CA LYS A 91 4.94 -7.69 -16.23
C LYS A 91 4.60 -6.64 -15.18
N VAL A 92 4.86 -5.37 -15.49
CA VAL A 92 4.37 -4.23 -14.72
C VAL A 92 2.95 -3.89 -15.20
N ILE A 93 2.01 -3.75 -14.27
CA ILE A 93 0.60 -3.45 -14.56
C ILE A 93 0.10 -2.31 -13.69
N MET A 94 -0.65 -1.40 -14.29
CA MET A 94 -1.33 -0.34 -13.56
C MET A 94 -2.47 -0.92 -12.72
N THR A 95 -2.57 -0.48 -11.48
CA THR A 95 -3.72 -0.77 -10.63
C THR A 95 -4.90 0.09 -11.05
N GLY A 96 -6.11 -0.47 -11.00
CA GLY A 96 -7.33 0.22 -11.40
C GLY A 96 -8.43 0.01 -10.37
N SER A 97 -9.44 0.87 -10.42
CA SER A 97 -10.65 0.66 -9.62
C SER A 97 -11.47 -0.49 -10.21
N VAL A 98 -11.61 -1.56 -9.44
CA VAL A 98 -12.49 -2.70 -9.81
C VAL A 98 -13.93 -2.25 -10.02
N ALA A 99 -14.36 -1.14 -9.40
CA ALA A 99 -15.70 -0.59 -9.60
C ALA A 99 -15.97 -0.14 -11.04
N PHE A 100 -14.95 0.39 -11.73
CA PHE A 100 -15.07 0.79 -13.13
C PHE A 100 -14.84 -0.37 -14.10
N GLN A 101 -14.06 -1.37 -13.71
CA GLN A 101 -13.70 -2.50 -14.58
C GLN A 101 -14.69 -3.65 -14.53
N ASN A 102 -15.24 -3.94 -13.34
CA ASN A 102 -16.17 -5.03 -13.13
C ASN A 102 -17.07 -4.73 -11.90
N PRO A 103 -18.21 -4.06 -12.11
CA PRO A 103 -19.12 -3.65 -11.03
C PRO A 103 -19.62 -4.83 -10.18
N ARG A 104 -19.80 -6.01 -10.77
CA ARG A 104 -20.25 -7.21 -10.04
C ARG A 104 -19.19 -7.68 -9.06
N VAL A 105 -17.94 -7.77 -9.49
CA VAL A 105 -16.81 -8.12 -8.61
C VAL A 105 -16.61 -7.04 -7.56
N ALA A 106 -16.71 -5.76 -7.93
CA ALA A 106 -16.59 -4.65 -6.99
C ALA A 106 -17.63 -4.74 -5.86
N LYS A 107 -18.91 -4.96 -6.20
CA LYS A 107 -19.98 -5.13 -5.22
C LYS A 107 -19.69 -6.30 -4.26
N ALA A 108 -19.24 -7.44 -4.80
CA ALA A 108 -18.89 -8.60 -3.97
C ALA A 108 -17.71 -8.31 -3.03
N VAL A 109 -16.63 -7.71 -3.55
CA VAL A 109 -15.42 -7.38 -2.76
C VAL A 109 -15.75 -6.34 -1.68
N LEU A 110 -16.50 -5.29 -2.01
CA LEU A 110 -16.90 -4.28 -1.04
C LEU A 110 -17.80 -4.86 0.06
N GLY A 111 -18.75 -5.73 -0.28
CA GLY A 111 -19.57 -6.41 0.74
C GLY A 111 -18.75 -7.34 1.66
N LEU A 112 -17.72 -8.00 1.13
CA LEU A 112 -16.78 -8.77 1.95
C LEU A 112 -15.96 -7.87 2.89
N LEU A 113 -15.48 -6.73 2.39
CA LEU A 113 -14.72 -5.76 3.21
C LEU A 113 -15.60 -5.13 4.29
N GLU A 114 -16.85 -4.80 3.98
CA GLU A 114 -17.84 -4.31 4.96
C GLU A 114 -18.08 -5.36 6.05
N THR A 115 -18.29 -6.62 5.67
CA THR A 115 -18.45 -7.72 6.63
C THR A 115 -17.20 -7.91 7.48
N ALA A 116 -16.00 -7.82 6.88
CA ALA A 116 -14.74 -7.95 7.61
C ALA A 116 -14.51 -6.78 8.58
N LEU A 117 -14.95 -5.57 8.21
CA LEU A 117 -14.90 -4.38 9.07
C LEU A 117 -15.82 -4.53 10.27
N HIS A 118 -17.08 -4.95 10.06
CA HIS A 118 -18.04 -5.19 11.16
C HIS A 118 -17.62 -6.29 12.13
N ARG A 119 -16.72 -7.19 11.71
CA ARG A 119 -16.21 -8.30 12.52
C ARG A 119 -14.81 -8.03 13.09
N ASP A 120 -14.30 -6.82 12.96
CA ASP A 120 -12.94 -6.43 13.37
C ASP A 120 -11.82 -7.31 12.76
N ILE A 121 -12.10 -7.95 11.63
CA ILE A 121 -11.12 -8.73 10.86
C ILE A 121 -10.28 -7.80 9.99
N PHE A 122 -10.90 -6.75 9.46
CA PHE A 122 -10.24 -5.72 8.68
C PHE A 122 -10.13 -4.44 9.50
N ILE A 123 -8.91 -4.13 9.93
CA ILE A 123 -8.60 -2.92 10.68
C ILE A 123 -8.22 -1.81 9.69
N THR A 124 -8.86 -0.65 9.83
CA THR A 124 -8.57 0.52 9.01
C THR A 124 -7.28 1.21 9.45
N ASN A 125 -6.74 2.09 8.61
CA ASN A 125 -5.58 2.89 8.97
C ASN A 125 -5.87 3.75 10.22
N ARG A 126 -4.84 4.00 11.03
CA ARG A 126 -4.94 4.95 12.15
C ARG A 126 -5.38 6.32 11.65
N ALA A 127 -6.54 6.77 12.10
CA ALA A 127 -7.08 8.07 11.73
C ALA A 127 -6.48 9.18 12.61
N LYS A 128 -6.01 10.25 11.98
CA LYS A 128 -5.69 11.52 12.62
C LYS A 128 -6.74 12.54 12.23
N VAL A 129 -7.65 12.80 13.15
CA VAL A 129 -8.69 13.83 12.96
C VAL A 129 -8.03 15.19 13.11
N LEU A 130 -8.07 16.00 12.06
CA LEU A 130 -7.57 17.37 12.07
C LEU A 130 -8.71 18.35 12.41
N PRO A 131 -8.41 19.45 13.12
CA PRO A 131 -9.42 20.42 13.54
C PRO A 131 -9.96 21.23 12.36
N LYS A 132 -11.01 22.03 12.63
CA LYS A 132 -11.65 22.99 11.70
C LYS A 132 -12.43 22.35 10.54
N GLY A 133 -12.68 21.05 10.59
CA GLY A 133 -13.43 20.33 9.56
C GLY A 133 -12.89 20.61 8.16
N LEU A 134 -13.76 21.03 7.25
CA LEU A 134 -13.38 21.31 5.85
C LEU A 134 -12.38 22.47 5.72
N LEU A 135 -12.34 23.42 6.65
CA LEU A 135 -11.39 24.54 6.61
C LEU A 135 -9.95 24.08 6.91
N GLY A 136 -9.76 22.90 7.51
CA GLY A 136 -8.43 22.33 7.80
C GLY A 136 -7.80 21.56 6.63
N VAL A 137 -8.52 21.37 5.52
CA VAL A 137 -8.08 20.49 4.42
C VAL A 137 -6.77 20.94 3.78
N ASN A 138 -6.60 22.25 3.56
CA ASN A 138 -5.37 22.80 2.99
C ASN A 138 -4.17 22.60 3.92
N ASP A 139 -4.34 22.79 5.23
CA ASP A 139 -3.28 22.56 6.22
C ASP A 139 -2.81 21.10 6.18
N GLY A 140 -3.73 20.14 6.04
CA GLY A 140 -3.34 18.74 5.93
C GLY A 140 -2.70 18.36 4.59
N PHE A 141 -3.04 19.03 3.49
CA PHE A 141 -2.28 18.90 2.24
C PHE A 141 -0.84 19.39 2.41
N GLU A 142 -0.62 20.50 3.12
CA GLU A 142 0.73 20.98 3.43
C GLU A 142 1.51 19.99 4.31
N LEU A 143 0.86 19.36 5.31
CA LEU A 143 1.50 18.29 6.07
C LEU A 143 1.95 17.14 5.17
N ALA A 144 1.11 16.71 4.23
CA ALA A 144 1.44 15.62 3.31
C ALA A 144 2.60 16.00 2.37
N ARG A 145 2.55 17.19 1.75
CA ARG A 145 3.62 17.71 0.88
C ARG A 145 4.97 17.80 1.59
N ASN A 146 4.96 18.17 2.87
CA ASN A 146 6.16 18.30 3.69
C ASN A 146 6.59 17.00 4.40
N ASN A 147 6.08 15.84 3.96
CA ASN A 147 6.39 14.52 4.52
C ASN A 147 6.14 14.42 6.04
N LYS A 148 5.12 15.11 6.56
CA LYS A 148 4.74 15.13 7.99
C LYS A 148 3.61 14.17 8.35
N VAL A 149 3.26 13.26 7.44
CA VAL A 149 2.22 12.23 7.64
C VAL A 149 2.88 10.87 7.53
N SER A 150 2.84 10.06 8.59
CA SER A 150 3.51 8.74 8.61
C SER A 150 2.67 7.68 9.31
N GLY A 151 2.27 6.65 8.56
CA GLY A 151 1.50 5.53 9.13
C GLY A 151 0.12 5.94 9.66
N GLU A 152 -0.48 6.98 9.09
CA GLU A 152 -1.75 7.55 9.53
C GLU A 152 -2.52 8.17 8.36
N LYS A 153 -3.84 8.28 8.52
CA LYS A 153 -4.75 8.89 7.54
C LYS A 153 -5.33 10.16 8.12
N LEU A 154 -5.13 11.28 7.45
CA LEU A 154 -5.76 12.55 7.81
C LEU A 154 -7.27 12.46 7.56
N VAL A 155 -8.07 12.80 8.56
CA VAL A 155 -9.54 12.76 8.54
C VAL A 155 -10.08 14.11 8.99
N TYR A 156 -11.18 14.55 8.38
CA TYR A 156 -11.86 15.79 8.71
C TYR A 156 -13.32 15.49 8.98
N ARG A 157 -13.85 16.00 10.10
CA ARG A 157 -15.27 15.88 10.43
C ARG A 157 -15.99 17.11 9.90
N ILE A 158 -16.94 16.91 8.99
CA ILE A 158 -17.70 18.03 8.38
C ILE A 158 -18.42 18.84 9.46
N SER A 159 -18.97 18.17 10.48
CA SER A 159 -19.64 18.80 11.63
C SER A 159 -18.74 19.67 12.51
N GLU A 160 -17.42 19.62 12.31
CA GLU A 160 -16.44 20.47 13.02
C GLU A 160 -15.99 21.66 12.16
N THR A 161 -16.66 21.90 11.03
CA THR A 161 -16.39 23.05 10.16
C THR A 161 -17.07 24.28 10.75
N PRO A 162 -16.34 25.34 11.16
CA PRO A 162 -16.96 26.55 11.66
C PRO A 162 -17.93 27.16 10.63
N GLY A 163 -19.18 27.37 11.04
CA GLY A 163 -20.22 27.98 10.20
C GLY A 163 -20.98 27.02 9.27
N VAL A 164 -20.79 25.70 9.42
CA VAL A 164 -21.60 24.62 8.81
C VAL A 164 -22.39 23.91 9.88
#